data_AF-A0A2W5ZP31-F1
#
_entry.id   AF-A0A2W5ZP31-F1
#
_cell.length_a   1.000
_cell.length_b   1.000
_cell.length_c   1.000
_cell.angle_alpha   90.00
_cell.angle_beta   90.00
_cell.angle_gamma   90.00
#
_symmetry.space_group_name_H-M   'P 1'
#
loop_
_entity.id
_entity.type
_entity.pdbx_description
1 polymer ?
#
loop_
_entity_poly.entity_id
_entity_poly.type
_entity_poly.pdbx_seq_one_letter_code
_entity_poly.pdbx_strand_id
1 'polypeptide(L)'
;MDLAPIAAAWQPRLLGLLRIVTALLLLQHGTAKLFGFPHVAMFDNFQLLSLLGIAGVLELAGGVLLLLGIFTRPVAFILSGEMAFAYFLAHAQKSFFPILNQGELAVLYCFVLLYVAVAGGGAFSLAGLRIGASDLLGPGFRVLFLTNAGRINRQAFWIGHIVLAVAKAVLDAMLIPIIGVMMLWPDCLYL
;
A
#
# COMPACT_ATOMS: atom_id res chain seq x y z
N MET A 1 21.59 9.54 -23.92
CA MET A 1 20.65 8.41 -24.09
C MET A 1 19.34 8.82 -23.47
N ASP A 2 18.26 8.94 -24.25
CA ASP A 2 16.94 9.30 -23.73
C ASP A 2 16.26 8.04 -23.16
N LEU A 3 15.96 8.05 -21.86
CA LEU A 3 15.32 6.95 -21.16
C LEU A 3 13.80 7.13 -21.03
N ALA A 4 13.25 8.28 -21.43
CA ALA A 4 11.82 8.58 -21.36
C ALA A 4 10.91 7.53 -22.02
N PRO A 5 11.20 7.01 -23.24
CA PRO A 5 10.34 6.00 -23.86
C PRO A 5 10.37 4.65 -23.10
N ILE A 6 11.52 4.30 -22.52
CA ILE A 6 11.66 3.09 -21.70
C ILE A 6 10.85 3.25 -20.40
N ALA A 7 10.99 4.39 -19.72
CA ALA A 7 10.24 4.66 -18.49
C ALA A 7 8.72 4.62 -18.73
N ALA A 8 8.23 5.25 -19.79
CA ALA A 8 6.80 5.27 -20.13
C ALA A 8 6.23 3.86 -20.37
N ALA A 9 7.00 2.97 -21.00
CA ALA A 9 6.61 1.58 -21.19
C ALA A 9 6.65 0.78 -19.87
N TRP A 10 7.73 0.89 -19.10
CA TRP A 10 7.97 -0.02 -17.99
C TRP A 10 7.32 0.42 -16.67
N GLN A 11 7.08 1.70 -16.46
CA GLN A 11 6.48 2.23 -15.22
C GLN A 11 5.16 1.53 -14.83
N PRO A 12 4.13 1.40 -15.71
CA PRO A 12 2.90 0.71 -15.33
C PRO A 12 3.11 -0.79 -15.08
N ARG A 13 4.07 -1.43 -15.76
CA ARG A 13 4.38 -2.86 -15.61
C ARG A 13 5.06 -3.14 -14.27
N LEU A 14 6.06 -2.35 -13.92
CA LEU A 14 6.77 -2.44 -12.64
C LEU A 14 5.85 -2.10 -11.46
N LEU A 15 4.97 -1.10 -11.61
CA LEU A 15 3.93 -0.82 -10.61
C LEU A 15 2.99 -2.01 -10.38
N GLY A 16 2.55 -2.66 -11.46
CA GLY A 16 1.72 -3.87 -11.38
C GLY A 16 2.44 -5.05 -10.72
N LEU A 17 3.71 -5.26 -11.05
CA LEU A 17 4.54 -6.29 -10.41
C LEU A 17 4.76 -6.01 -8.93
N LEU A 18 5.09 -4.76 -8.57
CA LEU A 18 5.22 -4.33 -7.18
C LEU A 18 3.95 -4.62 -6.40
N ARG A 19 2.77 -4.27 -6.95
CA ARG A 19 1.47 -4.57 -6.36
C ARG A 19 1.27 -6.08 -6.13
N ILE A 20 1.53 -6.90 -7.15
CA ILE A 20 1.35 -8.36 -7.09
C ILE A 20 2.26 -8.98 -6.02
N VAL A 21 3.55 -8.66 -6.03
CA VAL A 21 4.50 -9.19 -5.04
C VAL A 21 4.12 -8.76 -3.63
N THR A 22 3.80 -7.48 -3.45
CA THR A 22 3.34 -6.96 -2.15
C THR A 22 2.09 -7.69 -1.65
N ALA A 23 1.11 -7.90 -2.53
CA ALA A 23 -0.11 -8.61 -2.20
C ALA A 23 0.13 -10.09 -1.83
N LEU A 24 1.00 -10.79 -2.57
CA LEU A 24 1.36 -12.18 -2.27
C LEU A 24 2.03 -12.32 -0.90
N LEU A 25 2.90 -11.39 -0.55
CA LEU A 25 3.57 -11.43 0.76
C LEU A 25 2.60 -11.06 1.90
N LEU A 26 1.69 -10.09 1.70
CA LEU A 26 0.61 -9.82 2.65
C LEU A 26 -0.30 -11.04 2.86
N LEU A 27 -0.62 -11.76 1.78
CA LEU A 27 -1.39 -13.00 1.89
C LEU A 27 -0.70 -14.01 2.78
N GLN A 28 0.63 -14.12 2.74
CA GLN A 28 1.36 -15.01 3.65
C GLN A 28 1.21 -14.60 5.12
N HIS A 29 1.18 -13.30 5.43
CA HIS A 29 0.90 -12.82 6.78
C HIS A 29 -0.53 -13.18 7.22
N GLY A 30 -1.51 -12.95 6.35
CA GLY A 30 -2.90 -13.31 6.61
C GLY A 30 -3.09 -14.82 6.79
N THR A 31 -2.48 -15.65 5.93
CA THR A 31 -2.60 -17.11 6.02
C THR A 31 -1.86 -17.69 7.21
N ALA A 32 -0.72 -17.12 7.58
CA ALA A 32 0.00 -17.52 8.79
C ALA A 32 -0.83 -17.22 10.06
N LYS A 33 -1.49 -16.06 10.13
CA LYS A 33 -2.33 -15.68 11.27
C LYS A 33 -3.65 -16.48 11.35
N LEU A 34 -4.34 -16.66 10.22
CA LEU A 34 -5.68 -17.25 10.20
C LEU A 34 -5.70 -18.77 10.01
N PHE A 35 -4.73 -19.31 9.27
CA PHE A 35 -4.68 -20.74 8.93
C PHE A 35 -3.45 -21.45 9.49
N GLY A 36 -2.53 -20.73 10.12
CA GLY A 36 -1.29 -21.31 10.65
C GLY A 36 -0.31 -21.77 9.57
N PHE A 37 -0.45 -21.28 8.32
CA PHE A 37 0.40 -21.69 7.20
C PHE A 37 0.90 -20.47 6.38
N PRO A 38 2.23 -20.31 6.18
CA PRO A 38 3.30 -21.07 6.81
C PRO A 38 3.30 -20.89 8.33
N HIS A 39 3.79 -21.88 9.07
CA HIS A 39 3.81 -21.82 10.54
C HIS A 39 4.80 -20.75 11.01
N VAL A 40 4.32 -19.87 11.90
CA VAL A 40 5.10 -18.82 12.54
C VAL A 40 4.78 -18.85 14.02
N ALA A 41 5.76 -19.21 14.86
CA ALA A 41 5.58 -19.39 16.30
C ALA A 41 4.99 -18.17 17.02
N MET A 42 5.22 -16.95 16.49
CA MET A 42 4.64 -15.72 17.00
C MET A 42 3.10 -15.72 16.98
N PHE A 43 2.47 -16.52 16.12
CA PHE A 43 1.02 -16.57 15.93
C PHE A 43 0.35 -17.78 16.60
N ASP A 44 1.07 -18.58 17.39
CA ASP A 44 0.51 -19.81 17.99
C ASP A 44 -0.59 -19.55 19.03
N ASN A 45 -0.59 -18.37 19.69
CA ASN A 45 -1.61 -17.96 20.65
C ASN A 45 -2.67 -17.05 20.00
N PHE A 46 -3.07 -17.38 18.77
CA PHE A 46 -3.99 -16.57 17.98
C PHE A 46 -5.41 -16.54 18.57
N GLN A 47 -6.00 -15.34 18.63
CA GLN A 47 -7.41 -15.13 18.96
C GLN A 47 -8.09 -14.35 17.84
N LEU A 48 -9.19 -14.90 17.29
CA LEU A 48 -9.92 -14.28 16.17
C LEU A 48 -10.47 -12.88 16.50
N LEU A 49 -10.90 -12.64 17.75
CA LEU A 49 -11.43 -11.36 18.20
C LEU A 49 -10.35 -10.44 18.81
N SER A 50 -9.08 -10.65 18.45
CA SER A 50 -7.97 -9.76 18.84
C SER A 50 -7.61 -8.80 17.71
N LEU A 51 -6.77 -7.79 18.02
CA LEU A 51 -6.15 -6.92 17.01
C LEU A 51 -5.40 -7.74 15.94
N LEU A 52 -4.75 -8.83 16.34
CA LEU A 52 -4.08 -9.78 15.43
C LEU A 52 -5.06 -10.50 14.51
N GLY A 53 -6.26 -10.83 15.00
CA GLY A 53 -7.34 -11.41 14.20
C GLY A 53 -7.87 -10.46 13.14
N ILE A 54 -8.13 -9.20 13.52
CA ILE A 54 -8.56 -8.16 12.58
C ILE A 54 -7.47 -7.91 11.54
N ALA A 55 -6.20 -7.81 11.94
CA ALA A 55 -5.07 -7.68 11.04
C ALA A 55 -5.00 -8.86 10.04
N GLY A 56 -5.12 -10.10 10.52
CA GLY A 56 -5.11 -11.28 9.65
C GLY A 56 -6.23 -11.27 8.61
N VAL A 57 -7.45 -10.85 8.98
CA VAL A 57 -8.58 -10.72 8.04
C VAL A 57 -8.32 -9.62 7.01
N LEU A 58 -7.79 -8.47 7.44
CA LEU A 58 -7.46 -7.36 6.56
C LEU A 58 -6.35 -7.75 5.58
N GLU A 59 -5.27 -8.37 6.06
CA GLU A 59 -4.16 -8.84 5.21
C GLU A 59 -4.62 -9.90 4.21
N LEU A 60 -5.48 -10.84 4.62
CA LEU A 60 -6.00 -11.87 3.72
C LEU A 60 -6.95 -11.28 2.68
N ALA A 61 -8.03 -10.63 3.12
CA ALA A 61 -9.05 -10.09 2.21
C ALA A 61 -8.48 -8.95 1.35
N GLY A 62 -7.75 -8.03 1.98
CA GLY A 62 -7.06 -6.93 1.31
C GLY A 62 -5.97 -7.43 0.37
N GLY A 63 -5.20 -8.45 0.77
CA GLY A 63 -4.21 -9.12 -0.10
C GLY A 63 -4.83 -9.70 -1.36
N VAL A 64 -5.97 -10.40 -1.26
CA VAL A 64 -6.68 -10.93 -2.44
C VAL A 64 -7.16 -9.79 -3.35
N LEU A 65 -7.80 -8.76 -2.79
CA LEU A 65 -8.29 -7.61 -3.57
C LEU A 65 -7.14 -6.87 -4.28
N LEU A 66 -6.03 -6.67 -3.57
CA LEU A 66 -4.83 -6.02 -4.10
C LEU A 66 -4.15 -6.87 -5.17
N LEU A 67 -4.10 -8.20 -5.00
CA LEU A 67 -3.56 -9.13 -5.98
C LEU A 67 -4.32 -9.04 -7.30
N LEU A 68 -5.65 -9.11 -7.23
CA LEU A 68 -6.55 -8.94 -8.38
C LEU A 68 -6.55 -7.50 -8.95
N GLY A 69 -6.06 -6.54 -8.17
CA GLY A 69 -6.03 -5.13 -8.52
C GLY A 69 -7.42 -4.48 -8.54
N ILE A 70 -8.38 -5.02 -7.80
CA ILE A 70 -9.74 -4.48 -7.65
C ILE A 70 -9.75 -3.58 -6.42
N PHE A 71 -10.37 -2.40 -6.53
CA PHE A 71 -10.35 -1.39 -5.46
C PHE A 71 -8.94 -1.06 -4.94
N THR A 72 -7.92 -1.11 -5.82
CA THR A 72 -6.50 -0.99 -5.44
C THR A 72 -6.24 0.20 -4.51
N ARG A 73 -6.80 1.38 -4.84
CA ARG A 73 -6.55 2.61 -4.09
C ARG A 73 -7.06 2.56 -2.64
N PRO A 74 -8.36 2.36 -2.38
CA PRO A 74 -8.85 2.29 -1.01
C PRO A 74 -8.29 1.11 -0.22
N VAL A 75 -8.09 -0.06 -0.87
CA VAL A 75 -7.52 -1.24 -0.19
C VAL A 75 -6.08 -0.97 0.25
N ALA A 76 -5.24 -0.46 -0.65
CA ALA A 76 -3.85 -0.15 -0.33
C ALA A 76 -3.73 0.93 0.77
N PHE A 77 -4.64 1.91 0.79
CA PHE A 77 -4.68 2.93 1.83
C PHE A 77 -5.03 2.37 3.22
N ILE A 78 -5.98 1.43 3.30
CA ILE A 78 -6.34 0.80 4.57
C ILE A 78 -5.18 -0.07 5.07
N LEU A 79 -4.58 -0.87 4.18
CA LEU A 79 -3.47 -1.75 4.53
C LEU A 79 -2.20 -0.98 4.90
N SER A 80 -1.93 0.19 4.29
CA SER A 80 -0.81 1.05 4.71
C SER A 80 -0.99 1.56 6.14
N GLY A 81 -2.23 1.92 6.52
CA GLY A 81 -2.58 2.29 7.89
C GLY A 81 -2.41 1.12 8.86
N GLU A 82 -2.87 -0.07 8.50
CA GLU A 82 -2.72 -1.28 9.32
C GLU A 82 -1.24 -1.61 9.59
N MET A 83 -0.38 -1.54 8.58
CA MET A 83 1.08 -1.69 8.74
C MET A 83 1.72 -0.61 9.62
N ALA A 84 1.24 0.63 9.56
CA ALA A 84 1.69 1.69 10.45
C ALA A 84 1.31 1.39 11.91
N PHE A 85 0.07 0.98 12.16
CA PHE A 85 -0.38 0.56 13.50
C PHE A 85 0.43 -0.64 14.00
N ALA A 86 0.69 -1.64 13.16
CA ALA A 86 1.53 -2.79 13.51
C ALA A 86 2.93 -2.35 13.95
N TYR A 87 3.55 -1.39 13.24
CA TYR A 87 4.87 -0.85 13.63
C TYR A 87 4.83 -0.23 15.03
N PHE A 88 3.91 0.69 15.30
CA PHE A 88 3.89 1.39 16.60
C PHE A 88 3.49 0.50 17.76
N LEU A 89 2.58 -0.46 17.55
CA LEU A 89 2.08 -1.33 18.61
C LEU A 89 3.02 -2.51 18.90
N ALA A 90 3.71 -3.06 17.89
CA ALA A 90 4.46 -4.31 18.04
C ALA A 90 5.99 -4.19 17.85
N HIS A 91 6.47 -3.09 17.24
CA HIS A 91 7.88 -2.93 16.89
C HIS A 91 8.54 -1.72 17.57
N ALA A 92 7.94 -0.53 17.48
CA ALA A 92 8.54 0.72 17.98
C ALA A 92 8.89 0.67 19.48
N GLN A 93 8.15 -0.11 20.28
CA GLN A 93 8.39 -0.26 21.72
C GLN A 93 9.66 -1.07 22.05
N LYS A 94 10.17 -1.88 21.12
CA LYS A 94 11.33 -2.76 21.35
C LYS A 94 12.66 -2.04 21.14
N SER A 95 12.72 -1.18 20.13
CA SER A 95 13.88 -0.34 19.82
C SER A 95 13.46 0.78 18.88
N PHE A 96 14.18 1.89 18.92
CA PHE A 96 14.00 2.99 17.99
C PHE A 96 14.37 2.60 16.55
N PHE A 97 15.42 1.81 16.37
CA PHE A 97 15.93 1.43 15.06
C PHE A 97 15.16 0.23 14.51
N PRO A 98 14.52 0.32 13.32
CA PRO A 98 13.73 -0.76 12.73
C PRO A 98 14.47 -2.10 12.62
N ILE A 99 15.76 -2.05 12.29
CA ILE A 99 16.62 -3.24 12.19
C ILE A 99 16.75 -3.99 13.52
N LEU A 100 16.70 -3.28 14.65
CA LEU A 100 16.79 -3.86 15.99
C LEU A 100 15.43 -4.30 16.53
N ASN A 101 14.32 -3.76 16.01
CA ASN A 101 12.96 -4.10 16.43
C ASN A 101 12.20 -5.03 15.47
N GLN A 102 12.85 -5.44 14.37
CA GLN A 102 12.29 -6.28 13.30
C GLN A 102 11.09 -5.63 12.57
N GLY A 103 10.97 -4.30 12.62
CA GLY A 103 9.86 -3.53 12.06
C GLY A 103 10.10 -3.04 10.63
N GLU A 104 11.27 -3.32 10.03
CA GLU A 104 11.63 -2.88 8.68
C GLU A 104 10.57 -3.24 7.64
N LEU A 105 10.03 -4.46 7.70
CA LEU A 105 8.97 -4.89 6.77
C LEU A 105 7.67 -4.13 7.00
N ALA A 106 7.28 -3.85 8.24
CA ALA A 106 6.07 -3.06 8.52
C ALA A 106 6.20 -1.64 7.95
N VAL A 107 7.37 -1.01 8.10
CA VAL A 107 7.66 0.30 7.50
C VAL A 107 7.62 0.23 5.97
N LEU A 108 8.30 -0.76 5.36
CA LEU A 108 8.35 -0.93 3.91
C LEU A 108 6.95 -1.16 3.32
N TYR A 109 6.15 -2.05 3.91
CA TYR A 109 4.78 -2.27 3.45
C TYR A 109 3.94 -0.99 3.57
N CYS A 110 4.05 -0.26 4.67
CA CYS A 110 3.33 1.00 4.85
C CYS A 110 3.57 1.95 3.68
N PHE A 111 4.83 2.21 3.32
CA PHE A 111 5.16 3.15 2.24
C PHE A 111 4.89 2.60 0.84
N VAL A 112 5.13 1.31 0.59
CA VAL A 112 4.81 0.68 -0.70
C VAL A 112 3.30 0.73 -0.96
N LEU A 113 2.48 0.41 0.05
CA LEU A 113 1.03 0.45 -0.07
C LEU A 113 0.50 1.88 -0.16
N LEU A 114 1.11 2.84 0.55
CA LEU A 114 0.79 4.25 0.38
C LEU A 114 1.11 4.75 -1.04
N TYR A 115 2.24 4.33 -1.60
CA TYR A 115 2.58 4.61 -2.99
C TYR A 115 1.56 4.00 -3.95
N VAL A 116 1.19 2.73 -3.77
CA VAL A 116 0.15 2.06 -4.58
C VAL A 116 -1.23 2.73 -4.42
N ALA A 117 -1.56 3.24 -3.23
CA ALA A 117 -2.80 3.97 -2.99
C ALA A 117 -2.91 5.23 -3.85
N VAL A 118 -1.78 5.93 -4.05
CA VAL A 118 -1.70 7.13 -4.90
C VAL A 118 -1.57 6.75 -6.38
N ALA A 119 -0.61 5.89 -6.72
CA ALA A 119 -0.25 5.50 -8.08
C ALA A 119 -1.34 4.64 -8.78
N GLY A 120 -2.14 3.89 -8.02
CA GLY A 120 -3.22 3.06 -8.53
C GLY A 120 -2.79 1.64 -8.92
N GLY A 121 -3.61 0.99 -9.76
CA GLY A 121 -3.50 -0.44 -10.07
C GLY A 121 -2.27 -0.85 -10.88
N GLY A 122 -1.69 0.04 -11.68
CA GLY A 122 -0.70 -0.32 -12.69
C GLY A 122 -1.24 -1.26 -13.76
N ALA A 123 -0.33 -1.86 -14.54
CA ALA A 123 -0.66 -2.95 -15.45
C ALA A 123 -1.17 -4.18 -14.67
N PHE A 124 -1.84 -5.10 -15.36
CA PHE A 124 -2.38 -6.35 -14.77
C PHE A 124 -3.48 -6.14 -13.71
N SER A 125 -4.04 -4.93 -13.56
CA SER A 125 -5.23 -4.69 -12.73
C SER A 125 -6.50 -5.08 -13.48
N LEU A 126 -7.34 -5.90 -12.85
CA LEU A 126 -8.65 -6.25 -13.40
C LEU A 126 -9.62 -5.04 -13.44
N ALA A 127 -9.37 -3.98 -12.65
CA ALA A 127 -10.15 -2.74 -12.74
C ALA A 127 -9.88 -1.95 -14.04
N GLY A 128 -8.69 -2.13 -14.64
CA GLY A 128 -8.36 -1.60 -15.97
C GLY A 128 -8.85 -2.49 -17.11
N LEU A 129 -9.15 -3.76 -16.82
CA LEU A 129 -9.76 -4.71 -17.73
C LEU A 129 -11.29 -4.52 -17.82
N ARG A 130 -11.75 -3.27 -17.93
CA ARG A 130 -12.96 -3.06 -18.71
C ARG A 130 -12.55 -3.37 -20.13
N ILE A 131 -12.86 -4.58 -20.62
CA ILE A 131 -12.91 -4.83 -22.05
C ILE A 131 -13.72 -3.68 -22.61
N GLY A 132 -13.05 -2.81 -23.37
CA GLY A 132 -13.72 -1.71 -24.01
C GLY A 132 -14.75 -2.33 -24.93
N ALA A 133 -16.03 -2.18 -24.60
CA ALA A 133 -17.04 -2.16 -25.65
C ALA A 133 -16.67 -1.09 -26.71
N SER A 134 -15.82 -0.12 -26.37
CA SER A 134 -15.17 0.83 -27.26
C SER A 134 -14.11 0.25 -28.20
N ASP A 135 -13.51 -0.91 -27.93
CA ASP A 135 -12.56 -1.56 -28.85
C ASP A 135 -13.30 -2.38 -29.92
N LEU A 136 -14.58 -2.70 -29.66
CA LEU A 136 -15.49 -3.40 -30.58
C LEU A 136 -16.33 -2.45 -31.44
N LEU A 137 -16.38 -1.16 -31.11
CA LEU A 137 -17.13 -0.16 -31.88
C LEU A 137 -16.15 0.75 -32.60
N GLY A 138 -16.07 0.57 -33.92
CA GLY A 138 -15.17 1.30 -34.81
C GLY A 138 -15.25 2.84 -34.72
N PRO A 139 -14.41 3.55 -35.50
CA PRO A 139 -14.09 4.98 -35.33
C PRO A 139 -15.27 5.97 -35.33
N GLY A 140 -16.49 5.54 -35.68
CA GLY A 140 -17.71 6.37 -35.68
C GLY A 140 -18.36 6.65 -34.32
N PHE A 141 -18.00 5.95 -33.23
CA PHE A 141 -18.70 6.11 -31.94
C PHE A 141 -18.01 7.06 -30.94
N ARG A 142 -16.87 7.66 -31.32
CA ARG A 142 -16.03 8.51 -30.45
C ARG A 142 -16.64 9.84 -30.01
N VAL A 143 -17.75 10.29 -30.62
CA VAL A 143 -18.32 11.62 -30.37
C VAL A 143 -19.32 11.65 -29.20
N LEU A 144 -19.85 10.51 -28.76
CA LEU A 144 -20.91 10.50 -27.73
C LEU A 144 -20.42 10.47 -26.27
N PHE A 145 -19.12 10.24 -26.03
CA PHE A 145 -18.56 10.10 -24.67
C PHE A 145 -17.87 11.36 -24.12
N LEU A 146 -17.88 12.48 -24.86
CA LEU A 146 -17.27 13.74 -24.41
C LEU A 146 -18.24 14.66 -23.63
N THR A 147 -19.45 14.22 -23.31
CA THR A 147 -20.46 15.07 -22.65
C THR A 147 -20.75 14.69 -21.19
N ASN A 148 -19.77 14.15 -20.45
CA ASN A 148 -19.95 14.00 -18.99
C ASN A 148 -18.64 14.01 -18.17
N ALA A 149 -17.69 14.87 -18.54
CA ALA A 149 -16.46 15.11 -17.78
C ALA A 149 -16.64 16.07 -16.57
N GLY A 150 -17.89 16.41 -16.20
CA GLY A 150 -18.20 17.42 -15.19
C GLY A 150 -18.55 16.90 -13.79
N ARG A 151 -18.64 15.57 -13.57
CA ARG A 151 -19.27 15.01 -12.35
C ARG A 151 -18.37 14.07 -11.51
N ILE A 152 -17.04 14.16 -11.65
CA ILE A 152 -16.05 13.35 -10.89
C ILE A 152 -15.14 14.24 -10.00
N ASN A 153 -15.55 15.47 -9.64
CA ASN A 153 -14.65 16.41 -8.94
C ASN A 153 -14.97 16.68 -7.45
N ARG A 154 -15.73 15.81 -6.77
CA ARG A 154 -15.93 15.91 -5.30
C ARG A 154 -15.39 14.74 -4.48
N GLN A 155 -15.35 13.53 -5.03
CA GLN A 155 -14.80 12.35 -4.36
C GLN A 155 -13.26 12.40 -4.29
N ALA A 156 -12.59 13.00 -5.28
CA ALA A 156 -11.12 13.13 -5.31
C ALA A 156 -10.57 14.13 -4.27
N PHE A 157 -11.37 15.12 -3.85
CA PHE A 157 -10.94 16.15 -2.90
C PHE A 157 -10.83 15.60 -1.46
N TRP A 158 -11.82 14.83 -1.00
CA TRP A 158 -11.81 14.21 0.33
C TRP A 158 -10.76 13.10 0.47
N ILE A 159 -10.56 12.29 -0.59
CA ILE A 159 -9.50 11.29 -0.61
C ILE A 159 -8.13 11.97 -0.54
N GLY A 160 -7.92 13.10 -1.22
CA GLY A 160 -6.69 13.88 -1.12
C GLY A 160 -6.39 14.35 0.31
N HIS A 161 -7.38 14.88 1.03
CA HIS A 161 -7.21 15.32 2.42
C HIS A 161 -6.97 14.18 3.40
N ILE A 162 -7.65 13.05 3.24
CA ILE A 162 -7.46 11.87 4.10
C ILE A 162 -6.09 11.21 3.81
N VAL A 163 -5.69 11.11 2.55
CA VAL A 163 -4.37 10.61 2.14
C VAL A 163 -3.27 11.53 2.64
N LEU A 164 -3.42 12.85 2.53
CA LEU A 164 -2.48 13.82 3.09
C LEU A 164 -2.48 13.79 4.62
N ALA A 165 -3.61 13.59 5.29
CA ALA A 165 -3.69 13.51 6.75
C ALA A 165 -3.04 12.22 7.28
N VAL A 166 -3.21 11.08 6.61
CA VAL A 166 -2.55 9.83 6.98
C VAL A 166 -1.09 9.81 6.54
N ALA A 167 -0.75 10.31 5.36
CA ALA A 167 0.65 10.50 4.96
C ALA A 167 1.36 11.46 5.91
N LYS A 168 0.70 12.55 6.34
CA LYS A 168 1.21 13.48 7.36
C LYS A 168 1.25 12.82 8.74
N ALA A 169 0.27 12.02 9.14
CA ALA A 169 0.31 11.30 10.42
C ALA A 169 1.43 10.24 10.44
N VAL A 170 1.67 9.57 9.32
CA VAL A 170 2.78 8.63 9.14
C VAL A 170 4.12 9.37 9.08
N LEU A 171 4.21 10.49 8.34
CA LEU A 171 5.39 11.36 8.34
C LEU A 171 5.67 11.95 9.72
N ASP A 172 4.65 12.42 10.42
CA ASP A 172 4.77 13.03 11.74
C ASP A 172 5.16 11.96 12.77
N ALA A 173 4.54 10.77 12.71
CA ALA A 173 4.84 9.68 13.64
C ALA A 173 6.21 9.02 13.37
N MET A 174 6.75 9.10 12.14
CA MET A 174 8.05 8.50 11.78
C MET A 174 9.20 9.52 11.66
N LEU A 175 9.01 10.69 11.04
CA LEU A 175 10.06 11.70 10.84
C LEU A 175 10.31 12.57 12.06
N ILE A 176 9.30 12.91 12.86
CA ILE A 176 9.52 13.78 14.04
C ILE A 176 10.44 13.11 15.08
N PRO A 177 10.32 11.81 15.38
CA PRO A 177 11.29 11.11 16.21
C PRO A 177 12.69 11.03 15.56
N ILE A 178 12.78 10.77 14.25
CA ILE A 178 14.05 10.64 13.52
C ILE A 178 14.81 11.98 13.47
N ILE A 179 14.12 13.07 13.14
CA ILE A 179 14.70 14.42 13.11
C ILE A 179 15.04 14.89 14.53
N GLY A 180 14.19 14.58 15.52
CA GLY A 180 14.45 14.90 16.93
C GLY A 180 15.71 14.23 17.47
N VAL A 181 15.97 12.97 17.12
CA VAL A 181 17.19 12.25 17.50
C VAL A 181 18.42 12.74 16.70
N MET A 182 18.27 13.06 15.41
CA MET A 182 19.37 13.68 14.63
C MET A 182 19.77 15.07 15.15
N MET A 183 18.81 15.85 15.67
CA MET A 183 19.10 17.16 16.28
C MET A 183 19.70 17.05 17.70
N LEU A 184 19.47 15.96 18.41
CA LEU A 184 19.99 15.73 19.77
C LEU A 184 21.36 15.03 19.80
N TRP A 185 21.90 14.58 18.65
CA TRP A 185 23.18 13.86 18.60
C TRP A 185 24.04 14.25 17.37
N PRO A 186 24.66 15.45 17.36
CA PRO A 186 25.46 15.92 16.22
C PRO A 186 26.78 15.15 16.00
N ASP A 187 27.21 14.31 16.94
CA ASP A 187 28.55 13.68 16.92
C ASP A 187 28.69 12.43 16.02
N CYS A 188 27.61 11.94 15.41
CA CYS A 188 27.64 10.72 14.59
C CYS A 188 28.00 10.94 13.09
N LEU A 189 28.35 12.16 12.68
CA LEU A 189 28.72 12.48 11.29
C LEU A 189 30.23 12.40 11.00
N TYR A 190 31.05 11.97 11.97
CA TYR A 190 32.53 11.97 11.87
C TYR A 190 33.21 10.63 12.20
N LEU A 191 32.52 9.50 12.05
CA LEU A 191 33.12 8.15 12.04
C LEU A 191 32.58 7.35 10.85
#